data_AF-A0A8K0MF43-F1
#
_entry.id   AF-A0A8K0MF43-F1
#
_cell.length_a   1.000
_cell.length_b   1.000
_cell.length_c   1.000
_cell.angle_alpha   90.00
_cell.angle_beta   90.00
_cell.angle_gamma   90.00
#
_symmetry.space_group_name_H-M   'P 1'
#
loop_
_entity.id
_entity.type
_entity.pdbx_description
1 polymer ?
#
loop_
_entity_poly.entity_id
_entity_poly.type
_entity_poly.pdbx_seq_one_letter_code
_entity_poly.pdbx_strand_id
1 'polypeptide(L)'
;MLALGMTNAKHCLLDVEKILESRGANTKLQKLCSIQPRNLTEASCPDIDVDAFESTVDTERLLEACKNVDPVNDCCDQVCQNALVESARKIALNGMSTLNGAHVLPEHVTRIDDCKNIVLRWLTSKLDPPSANSILRGLSNCKLNEACPLVFPNVKNIVENCGVMHNETACCRAVESYVSQLQEQSFITNVQALNCAASLGLKLQRANVSKNVYSLCHINLKDFSLQEYGCLLPSLPSDATFDTTSGVSFICDLNDNVAAPWPTSPLRPASSCHNKTTKLPSLPKATSSQNGLDNENLMVFLLWSSSLVVLNLLF
;
A
#
# COMPACT_ATOMS: atom_id res chain seq x y z
N MET A 1 15.31 19.59 14.13
CA MET A 1 16.28 18.57 13.69
C MET A 1 15.55 17.63 12.74
N LEU A 2 16.06 17.44 11.52
CA LEU A 2 15.39 16.62 10.49
C LEU A 2 15.82 15.14 10.53
N ALA A 3 16.77 14.80 11.40
CA ALA A 3 17.23 13.45 11.67
C ALA A 3 17.36 13.17 13.17
N LEU A 4 17.29 11.90 13.54
CA LEU A 4 17.57 11.45 14.90
C LEU A 4 19.00 10.90 14.99
N GLY A 5 19.70 11.22 16.07
CA GLY A 5 20.92 10.50 16.45
C GLY A 5 20.61 9.04 16.82
N MET A 6 21.60 8.15 16.76
CA MET A 6 21.40 6.70 16.93
C MET A 6 20.71 6.32 18.25
N THR A 7 21.07 7.00 19.35
CA THR A 7 20.43 6.81 20.66
C THR A 7 18.95 7.16 20.62
N ASN A 8 18.61 8.34 20.09
CA ASN A 8 17.22 8.80 19.99
C ASN A 8 16.41 7.94 19.02
N ALA A 9 17.01 7.50 17.91
CA ALA A 9 16.39 6.58 16.96
C ALA A 9 16.05 5.23 17.61
N LYS A 10 16.93 4.69 18.47
CA LYS A 10 16.68 3.46 19.22
C LYS A 10 15.49 3.62 20.18
N HIS A 11 15.45 4.72 20.93
CA HIS A 11 14.33 5.00 21.84
C HIS A 11 13.01 5.20 21.07
N CYS A 12 13.04 6.01 20.01
CA CYS A 12 11.87 6.25 19.15
C CYS A 12 11.30 4.95 18.58
N LEU A 13 12.15 4.06 18.04
CA LEU A 13 11.69 2.78 17.49
C LEU A 13 11.04 1.89 18.56
N LEU A 14 11.66 1.80 19.75
CA LEU A 14 11.10 1.03 20.87
C LEU A 14 9.76 1.59 21.36
N ASP A 15 9.60 2.91 21.37
CA ASP A 15 8.35 3.54 21.77
C ASP A 15 7.24 3.29 20.73
N VAL A 16 7.57 3.37 19.43
CA VAL A 16 6.65 3.01 18.35
C VAL A 16 6.23 1.55 18.46
N GLU A 17 7.16 0.63 18.70
CA GLU A 17 6.86 -0.80 18.89
C GLU A 17 5.89 -1.01 20.06
N LYS A 18 6.15 -0.42 21.22
CA LYS A 18 5.26 -0.52 22.38
C LYS A 18 3.86 0.03 22.09
N ILE A 19 3.77 1.14 21.36
CA ILE A 19 2.47 1.72 20.96
C ILE A 19 1.73 0.72 20.06
N LEU A 20 2.41 0.14 19.07
CA LEU A 20 1.79 -0.84 18.16
C LEU A 20 1.39 -2.12 18.90
N GLU A 21 2.24 -2.65 19.78
CA GLU A 21 1.95 -3.80 20.62
C GLU A 21 0.73 -3.56 21.52
N SER A 22 0.63 -2.38 22.14
CA SER A 22 -0.54 -2.01 22.96
C SER A 22 -1.84 -1.96 22.16
N ARG A 23 -1.74 -1.86 20.83
CA ARG A 23 -2.86 -1.86 19.87
C ARG A 23 -3.06 -3.22 19.20
N GLY A 24 -2.48 -4.27 19.75
CA GLY A 24 -2.65 -5.65 19.27
C GLY A 24 -1.72 -6.06 18.13
N ALA A 25 -0.72 -5.24 17.79
CA ALA A 25 0.24 -5.59 16.76
C ALA A 25 1.22 -6.68 17.23
N ASN A 26 1.82 -7.38 16.26
CA ASN A 26 2.75 -8.48 16.54
C ASN A 26 4.04 -7.97 17.20
N THR A 27 4.46 -8.59 18.31
CA THR A 27 5.68 -8.22 19.06
C THR A 27 6.99 -8.47 18.28
N LYS A 28 6.91 -9.10 17.10
CA LYS A 28 8.03 -9.34 16.20
C LYS A 28 8.00 -8.46 14.96
N LEU A 29 7.19 -7.40 14.92
CA LEU A 29 7.06 -6.51 13.77
C LEU A 29 8.41 -6.00 13.25
N GLN A 30 9.33 -5.63 14.14
CA GLN A 30 10.67 -5.18 13.75
C GLN A 30 11.41 -6.20 12.89
N LYS A 31 11.33 -7.48 13.28
CA LYS A 31 11.98 -8.60 12.59
C LYS A 31 11.23 -8.96 11.32
N LEU A 32 9.89 -8.91 11.34
CA LEU A 32 9.05 -9.20 10.17
C LEU A 32 9.22 -8.13 9.08
N CYS A 33 9.29 -6.87 9.47
CA CYS A 33 9.45 -5.73 8.56
C CYS A 33 10.91 -5.34 8.32
N SER A 34 11.87 -6.00 8.99
CA SER A 34 13.30 -5.72 8.90
C SER A 34 13.68 -4.25 9.18
N ILE A 35 13.00 -3.63 10.16
CA ILE A 35 13.22 -2.21 10.52
C ILE A 35 14.34 -2.09 11.55
N GLN A 36 15.30 -1.20 11.33
CA GLN A 36 16.40 -0.94 12.26
C GLN A 36 16.41 0.54 12.69
N PRO A 37 16.95 0.88 13.87
CA PRO A 37 17.10 2.28 14.29
C PRO A 37 17.87 3.13 13.26
N ARG A 38 18.80 2.52 12.51
CA ARG A 38 19.53 3.19 11.42
C ARG A 38 18.63 3.72 10.30
N ASN A 39 17.45 3.12 10.08
CA ASN A 39 16.47 3.64 9.12
C ASN A 39 15.83 4.96 9.58
N LEU A 40 15.92 5.31 10.87
CA LEU A 40 15.37 6.54 11.45
C LEU A 40 16.41 7.66 11.60
N THR A 41 17.69 7.40 11.28
CA THR A 41 18.72 8.45 11.29
C THR A 41 18.81 9.15 9.93
N GLU A 42 19.82 10.00 9.74
CA GLU A 42 20.19 10.59 8.43
C GLU A 42 20.99 9.63 7.55
N ALA A 43 21.45 8.51 8.13
CA ALA A 43 22.36 7.56 7.49
C ALA A 43 23.59 8.24 6.86
N SER A 44 23.64 8.40 5.53
CA SER A 44 24.73 9.12 4.82
C SER A 44 24.37 10.53 4.36
N CYS A 45 23.13 10.99 4.60
CA CYS A 45 22.75 12.36 4.32
C CYS A 45 23.48 13.32 5.29
N PRO A 46 24.03 14.45 4.80
CA PRO A 46 24.70 15.41 5.67
C PRO A 46 23.74 16.03 6.68
N ASP A 47 24.24 16.34 7.87
CA ASP A 47 23.48 17.03 8.91
C ASP A 47 23.02 18.40 8.39
N ILE A 48 21.72 18.61 8.39
CA ILE A 48 21.07 19.80 7.86
C ILE A 48 19.92 20.19 8.79
N ASP A 49 20.00 21.40 9.33
CA ASP A 49 18.91 21.99 10.09
C ASP A 49 17.80 22.53 9.16
N VAL A 50 16.73 23.04 9.75
CA VAL A 50 15.56 23.49 8.99
C VAL A 50 15.88 24.72 8.14
N ASP A 51 16.67 25.66 8.65
CA ASP A 51 16.99 26.91 7.95
C ASP A 51 17.95 26.65 6.78
N ALA A 52 18.95 25.78 7.00
CA ALA A 52 19.86 25.30 5.97
C ALA A 52 19.13 24.47 4.89
N PHE A 53 18.13 23.68 5.28
CA PHE A 53 17.28 22.95 4.34
C PHE A 53 16.49 23.91 3.45
N GLU A 54 15.77 24.86 4.07
CA GLU A 54 14.87 25.78 3.37
C GLU A 54 15.60 26.75 2.44
N SER A 55 16.87 27.05 2.73
CA SER A 55 17.74 27.83 1.85
C SER A 55 18.38 27.00 0.71
N THR A 56 18.44 25.68 0.83
CA THR A 56 19.05 24.78 -0.17
C THR A 56 18.02 24.24 -1.18
N VAL A 57 16.79 24.03 -0.73
CA VAL A 57 15.71 23.38 -1.50
C VAL A 57 14.70 24.42 -1.99
N ASP A 58 14.13 24.19 -3.17
CA ASP A 58 12.97 24.95 -3.65
C ASP A 58 11.71 24.43 -2.95
N THR A 59 11.44 25.00 -1.78
CA THR A 59 10.38 24.56 -0.86
C THR A 59 8.99 24.81 -1.42
N GLU A 60 8.79 25.91 -2.15
CA GLU A 60 7.52 26.23 -2.81
C GLU A 60 7.18 25.18 -3.87
N ARG A 61 8.11 24.87 -4.77
CA ARG A 61 7.91 23.85 -5.80
C ARG A 61 7.72 22.45 -5.20
N LEU A 62 8.44 22.11 -4.14
CA LEU A 62 8.28 20.83 -3.45
C LEU A 62 6.89 20.70 -2.82
N LEU A 63 6.43 21.72 -2.11
CA LEU A 63 5.10 21.74 -1.50
C LEU A 63 4.01 21.69 -2.57
N GLU A 64 4.14 22.44 -3.66
CA GLU A 64 3.17 22.43 -4.75
C GLU A 64 3.06 21.05 -5.43
N ALA A 65 4.20 20.43 -5.75
CA ALA A 65 4.25 19.12 -6.37
C ALA A 65 3.63 18.01 -5.50
N CYS A 66 3.75 18.13 -4.17
CA CYS A 66 3.33 17.10 -3.23
C CYS A 66 2.02 17.40 -2.50
N LYS A 67 1.42 18.58 -2.67
CA LYS A 67 0.20 18.99 -1.94
C LYS A 67 -0.95 18.00 -2.09
N ASN A 68 -1.11 17.44 -3.29
CA ASN A 68 -2.18 16.49 -3.63
C ASN A 68 -1.58 15.29 -4.38
N VAL A 69 -0.93 14.38 -3.66
CA VAL A 69 -0.43 13.13 -4.25
C VAL A 69 -1.62 12.23 -4.57
N ASP A 70 -1.91 12.08 -5.87
CA ASP A 70 -2.81 11.04 -6.35
C ASP A 70 -2.09 9.69 -6.28
N PRO A 71 -2.57 8.73 -5.46
CA PRO A 71 -1.85 7.48 -5.23
C PRO A 71 -1.72 6.57 -6.46
N VAL A 72 -2.46 6.84 -7.53
CA VAL A 72 -2.42 6.06 -8.79
C VAL A 72 -1.62 6.84 -9.84
N ASN A 73 -1.92 8.12 -10.02
CA ASN A 73 -1.28 8.94 -11.04
C ASN A 73 0.16 9.31 -10.68
N ASP A 74 0.50 9.53 -9.40
CA ASP A 74 1.88 9.87 -9.01
C ASP A 74 2.84 8.69 -9.21
N CYS A 75 2.36 7.45 -9.23
CA CYS A 75 3.21 6.29 -9.59
C CYS A 75 3.68 6.34 -11.04
N CYS A 76 2.95 7.03 -11.90
CA CYS A 76 3.18 7.08 -13.33
C CYS A 76 3.74 8.42 -13.80
N ASP A 77 3.16 9.50 -13.33
CA ASP A 77 3.60 10.86 -13.66
C ASP A 77 4.78 11.30 -12.77
N GLN A 78 4.95 10.66 -11.60
CA GLN A 78 6.07 10.84 -10.66
C GLN A 78 6.31 12.30 -10.27
N VAL A 79 5.27 13.12 -10.18
CA VAL A 79 5.41 14.57 -9.98
C VAL A 79 6.01 14.87 -8.61
N CYS A 80 5.42 14.33 -7.53
CA CYS A 80 5.96 14.52 -6.18
C CYS A 80 7.25 13.72 -5.97
N GLN A 81 7.31 12.47 -6.48
CA GLN A 81 8.52 11.64 -6.42
C GLN A 81 9.74 12.32 -7.06
N ASN A 82 9.56 12.97 -8.21
CA ASN A 82 10.63 13.71 -8.89
C ASN A 82 11.06 14.93 -8.09
N ALA A 83 10.11 15.68 -7.52
CA ALA A 83 10.43 16.82 -6.66
C ALA A 83 11.21 16.41 -5.39
N LEU A 84 10.87 15.26 -4.80
CA LEU A 84 11.60 14.68 -3.67
C LEU A 84 13.04 14.31 -4.06
N VAL A 85 13.23 13.63 -5.19
CA VAL A 85 14.57 13.22 -5.68
C VAL A 85 15.43 14.44 -6.02
N GLU A 86 14.86 15.45 -6.67
CA GLU A 86 15.56 16.69 -7.01
C GLU A 86 16.03 17.42 -5.74
N SER A 87 15.15 17.53 -4.74
CA SER A 87 15.46 18.13 -3.45
C SER A 87 16.53 17.35 -2.69
N ALA A 88 16.41 16.02 -2.66
CA ALA A 88 17.37 15.14 -2.00
C ALA A 88 18.75 15.23 -2.66
N ARG A 89 18.79 15.36 -3.99
CA ARG A 89 20.03 15.57 -4.74
C ARG A 89 20.70 16.89 -4.39
N LYS A 90 19.94 17.98 -4.24
CA LYS A 90 20.49 19.28 -3.82
C LYS A 90 21.15 19.19 -2.43
N ILE A 91 20.52 18.50 -1.49
CA ILE A 91 21.07 18.28 -0.13
C ILE A 91 22.29 17.36 -0.17
N ALA A 92 22.20 16.22 -0.86
CA ALA A 92 23.28 15.25 -0.95
C ALA A 92 24.56 15.84 -1.58
N LEU A 93 24.41 16.81 -2.49
CA LEU A 93 25.51 17.50 -3.17
C LEU A 93 25.89 18.83 -2.51
N ASN A 94 25.18 19.27 -1.47
CA ASN A 94 25.49 20.52 -0.79
C ASN A 94 26.89 20.42 -0.16
N GLY A 95 27.77 21.38 -0.50
CA GLY A 95 29.18 21.37 -0.11
C GLY A 95 30.12 20.50 -0.96
N MET A 96 29.64 19.83 -2.02
CA MET A 96 30.49 19.14 -3.00
C MET A 96 30.63 20.02 -4.24
N SER A 97 31.86 20.47 -4.52
CA SER A 97 32.18 21.27 -5.71
C SER A 97 31.55 20.65 -6.96
N THR A 98 30.85 21.46 -7.74
CA THR A 98 30.17 21.08 -8.98
C THR A 98 31.14 20.42 -9.96
N LEU A 99 31.29 19.10 -9.87
CA LEU A 99 31.85 18.29 -10.93
C LEU A 99 30.75 18.16 -11.99
N ASN A 100 30.72 19.16 -12.87
CA ASN A 100 30.04 19.09 -14.14
C ASN A 100 30.42 17.78 -14.84
N GLY A 101 29.44 16.89 -15.02
CA GLY A 101 29.48 15.85 -16.05
C GLY A 101 30.16 14.53 -15.71
N ALA A 102 30.32 14.13 -14.44
CA ALA A 102 30.79 12.79 -14.09
C ALA A 102 29.66 11.89 -13.59
N HIS A 103 29.60 10.65 -14.10
CA HIS A 103 28.66 9.61 -13.72
C HIS A 103 28.38 9.60 -12.21
N VAL A 104 27.10 9.58 -11.81
CA VAL A 104 26.69 9.41 -10.41
C VAL A 104 27.27 8.08 -9.90
N LEU A 105 28.31 8.13 -9.07
CA LEU A 105 28.88 6.92 -8.46
C LEU A 105 27.79 6.19 -7.64
N PRO A 106 27.86 4.86 -7.48
CA PRO A 106 26.90 4.10 -6.66
C PRO A 106 26.73 4.66 -5.24
N GLU A 107 27.81 5.17 -4.63
CA GLU A 107 27.77 5.83 -3.31
C GLU A 107 26.91 7.10 -3.31
N HIS A 108 26.85 7.82 -4.43
CA HIS A 108 26.02 9.02 -4.55
C HIS A 108 24.53 8.66 -4.69
N VAL A 109 24.20 7.50 -5.26
CA VAL A 109 22.81 7.01 -5.34
C VAL A 109 22.28 6.70 -3.94
N THR A 110 23.04 5.92 -3.15
CA THR A 110 22.66 5.60 -1.76
C THR A 110 22.50 6.86 -0.90
N ARG A 111 23.38 7.85 -1.08
CA ARG A 111 23.29 9.12 -0.36
C ARG A 111 22.07 9.95 -0.74
N ILE A 112 21.72 9.99 -2.03
CA ILE A 112 20.50 10.65 -2.49
C ILE A 112 19.27 9.97 -1.86
N ASP A 113 19.23 8.63 -1.86
CA ASP A 113 18.13 7.88 -1.25
C ASP A 113 18.00 8.13 0.26
N ASP A 114 19.12 8.18 0.99
CA ASP A 114 19.13 8.56 2.40
C ASP A 114 18.59 9.98 2.60
N CYS A 115 18.98 10.94 1.74
CA CYS A 115 18.48 12.30 1.79
C CYS A 115 17.00 12.44 1.40
N LYS A 116 16.42 11.53 0.61
CA LYS A 116 14.97 11.53 0.33
C LYS A 116 14.16 11.41 1.62
N ASN A 117 14.64 10.64 2.60
CA ASN A 117 13.98 10.51 3.89
C ASN A 117 14.00 11.83 4.68
N ILE A 118 15.08 12.61 4.57
CA ILE A 118 15.19 13.94 5.19
C ILE A 118 14.20 14.92 4.54
N VAL A 119 14.13 14.95 3.21
CA VAL A 119 13.15 15.76 2.48
C VAL A 119 11.72 15.39 2.86
N LEU A 120 11.43 14.08 2.93
CA LEU A 120 10.10 13.59 3.32
C LEU A 120 9.73 14.00 4.74
N ARG A 121 10.66 13.90 5.70
CA ARG A 121 10.45 14.37 7.08
C ARG A 121 10.16 15.87 7.12
N TRP A 122 10.96 16.69 6.45
CA TRP A 122 10.69 18.13 6.36
C TRP A 122 9.31 18.40 5.76
N LEU A 123 8.98 17.78 4.63
CA LEU A 123 7.69 17.94 3.94
C LEU A 123 6.52 17.62 4.88
N THR A 124 6.56 16.46 5.54
CA THR A 124 5.50 16.06 6.48
C THR A 124 5.41 16.97 7.71
N SER A 125 6.51 17.60 8.13
CA SER A 125 6.51 18.54 9.27
C SER A 125 5.81 19.87 8.97
N LYS A 126 5.64 20.20 7.69
CA LYS A 126 4.97 21.42 7.23
C LYS A 126 3.47 21.26 7.02
N LEU A 127 2.94 20.06 7.26
CA LEU A 127 1.56 19.71 6.96
C LEU A 127 0.83 19.29 8.23
N ASP A 128 -0.50 19.42 8.23
CA ASP A 128 -1.31 18.80 9.28
C ASP A 128 -1.19 17.27 9.22
N PRO A 129 -1.40 16.56 10.35
CA PRO A 129 -1.24 15.12 10.40
C PRO A 129 -2.06 14.33 9.35
N PRO A 130 -3.34 14.69 9.05
CA PRO A 130 -4.08 14.05 7.96
C PRO A 130 -3.43 14.20 6.58
N SER A 131 -2.96 15.40 6.24
CA SER A 131 -2.32 15.70 4.95
C SER A 131 -0.96 15.01 4.83
N ALA A 132 -0.15 15.05 5.90
CA ALA A 132 1.11 14.32 5.98
C ALA A 132 0.91 12.81 5.80
N ASN A 133 -0.11 12.25 6.45
CA ASN A 133 -0.47 10.83 6.29
C ASN A 133 -0.90 10.53 4.85
N SER A 134 -1.72 11.38 4.24
CA SER A 134 -2.16 11.21 2.86
C SER A 134 -0.99 11.15 1.88
N ILE A 135 -0.02 12.07 2.00
CA ILE A 135 1.18 12.09 1.15
C ILE A 135 2.05 10.86 1.38
N LEU A 136 2.35 10.52 2.64
CA LEU A 136 3.15 9.34 2.97
C LEU A 136 2.54 8.08 2.37
N ARG A 137 1.21 7.99 2.42
CA ARG A 137 0.44 6.88 1.86
C ARG A 137 0.46 6.89 0.34
N GLY A 138 0.19 8.02 -0.29
CA GLY A 138 0.25 8.16 -1.75
C GLY A 138 1.61 7.77 -2.31
N LEU A 139 2.70 8.25 -1.70
CA LEU A 139 4.07 7.96 -2.12
C LEU A 139 4.50 6.53 -1.85
N SER A 140 4.07 5.96 -0.72
CA SER A 140 4.36 4.56 -0.39
C SER A 140 3.59 3.59 -1.30
N ASN A 141 2.47 4.05 -1.87
CA ASN A 141 1.60 3.21 -2.68
C ASN A 141 2.32 2.58 -3.87
N CYS A 142 3.13 3.37 -4.56
CA CYS A 142 3.84 2.94 -5.76
C CYS A 142 4.83 1.80 -5.45
N LYS A 143 5.47 1.86 -4.28
CA LYS A 143 6.40 0.84 -3.80
C LYS A 143 5.68 -0.42 -3.29
N LEU A 144 4.51 -0.25 -2.68
CA LEU A 144 3.71 -1.36 -2.17
C LEU A 144 2.98 -2.10 -3.30
N ASN A 145 2.56 -1.41 -4.36
CA ASN A 145 1.85 -1.99 -5.50
C ASN A 145 2.77 -2.33 -6.68
N GLU A 146 4.03 -2.68 -6.41
CA GLU A 146 4.95 -3.20 -7.42
C GLU A 146 4.47 -4.56 -8.00
N ALA A 147 5.34 -5.25 -8.74
CA ALA A 147 5.05 -6.57 -9.30
C ALA A 147 4.63 -7.60 -8.23
N CYS A 148 4.08 -8.74 -8.66
CA CYS A 148 3.67 -9.82 -7.76
C CYS A 148 4.79 -10.20 -6.78
N PRO A 149 4.58 -10.08 -5.45
CA PRO A 149 5.60 -10.45 -4.45
C PRO A 149 5.63 -11.95 -4.15
N LEU A 150 4.63 -12.72 -4.59
CA LEU A 150 4.54 -14.15 -4.33
C LEU A 150 5.54 -14.93 -5.18
N VAL A 151 6.22 -15.89 -4.55
CA VAL A 151 7.11 -16.83 -5.24
C VAL A 151 6.29 -18.02 -5.68
N PHE A 152 6.19 -18.26 -6.99
CA PHE A 152 5.44 -19.40 -7.52
C PHE A 152 6.26 -20.70 -7.46
N PRO A 153 5.86 -21.70 -6.66
CA PRO A 153 6.47 -23.03 -6.66
C PRO A 153 6.29 -23.76 -8.01
N ASN A 154 6.77 -25.00 -8.09
CA ASN A 154 6.61 -25.82 -9.29
C ASN A 154 5.12 -26.11 -9.57
N VAL A 155 4.67 -25.84 -10.80
CA VAL A 155 3.28 -26.03 -11.25
C VAL A 155 2.97 -27.44 -11.77
N LYS A 156 3.91 -28.40 -11.67
CA LYS A 156 3.78 -29.76 -12.20
C LYS A 156 2.47 -30.46 -11.83
N ASN A 157 2.06 -30.38 -10.56
CA ASN A 157 0.80 -31.00 -10.11
C ASN A 157 -0.44 -30.39 -10.79
N ILE A 158 -0.45 -29.07 -11.03
CA ILE A 158 -1.52 -28.43 -11.81
C ILE A 158 -1.47 -28.90 -13.26
N VAL A 159 -0.30 -28.95 -13.88
CA VAL A 159 -0.14 -29.36 -15.29
C VAL A 159 -0.60 -30.80 -15.51
N GLU A 160 -0.27 -31.72 -14.60
CA GLU A 160 -0.66 -33.14 -14.67
C GLU A 160 -2.19 -33.31 -14.60
N ASN A 161 -2.88 -32.51 -13.78
CA ASN A 161 -4.33 -32.62 -13.59
C ASN A 161 -5.14 -31.74 -14.55
N CYS A 162 -4.58 -30.65 -15.06
CA CYS A 162 -5.31 -29.60 -15.80
C CYS A 162 -4.84 -29.43 -17.26
N GLY A 163 -3.66 -29.95 -17.65
CA GLY A 163 -3.08 -29.74 -18.99
C GLY A 163 -3.85 -30.46 -20.10
N VAL A 164 -4.05 -31.78 -19.94
CA VAL A 164 -4.96 -32.58 -20.79
C VAL A 164 -6.12 -33.03 -19.92
N MET A 165 -7.14 -32.18 -19.88
CA MET A 165 -8.28 -32.29 -18.96
C MET A 165 -9.11 -33.57 -19.19
N HIS A 166 -9.08 -34.49 -18.21
CA HIS A 166 -9.98 -35.65 -18.12
C HIS A 166 -10.90 -35.62 -16.88
N ASN A 167 -10.56 -34.84 -15.84
CA ASN A 167 -11.31 -34.74 -14.59
C ASN A 167 -11.21 -33.33 -13.97
N GLU A 168 -12.31 -32.58 -14.03
CA GLU A 168 -12.41 -31.20 -13.54
C GLU A 168 -12.16 -31.10 -12.02
N THR A 169 -12.70 -32.03 -11.24
CA THR A 169 -12.56 -32.03 -9.78
C THR A 169 -11.11 -32.21 -9.34
N ALA A 170 -10.36 -33.09 -10.02
CA ALA A 170 -8.94 -33.29 -9.72
C ALA A 170 -8.12 -32.04 -10.05
N CYS A 171 -8.43 -31.37 -11.16
CA CYS A 171 -7.81 -30.10 -11.51
C CYS A 171 -8.09 -29.02 -10.46
N CYS A 172 -9.35 -28.79 -10.09
CA CYS A 172 -9.67 -27.72 -9.13
C CYS A 172 -9.05 -27.96 -7.76
N ARG A 173 -9.03 -29.21 -7.28
CA ARG A 173 -8.34 -29.55 -6.04
C ARG A 173 -6.82 -29.26 -6.10
N ALA A 174 -6.19 -29.48 -7.27
CA ALA A 174 -4.78 -29.17 -7.47
C ALA A 174 -4.51 -27.66 -7.52
N VAL A 175 -5.41 -26.89 -8.15
CA VAL A 175 -5.31 -25.43 -8.24
C VAL A 175 -5.56 -24.79 -6.87
N GLU A 176 -6.62 -25.18 -6.17
CA GLU A 176 -6.94 -24.71 -4.81
C GLU A 176 -5.78 -24.99 -3.85
N SER A 177 -5.27 -26.21 -3.82
CA SER A 177 -4.13 -26.57 -2.96
C SER A 177 -2.88 -25.74 -3.27
N TYR A 178 -2.60 -25.46 -4.54
CA TYR A 178 -1.47 -24.63 -4.93
C TYR A 178 -1.65 -23.18 -4.51
N VAL A 179 -2.85 -22.63 -4.71
CA VAL A 179 -3.18 -21.25 -4.35
C VAL A 179 -3.14 -21.07 -2.82
N SER A 180 -3.62 -22.04 -2.04
CA SER A 180 -3.47 -22.04 -0.58
C SER A 180 -2.01 -21.97 -0.11
N GLN A 181 -1.10 -22.68 -0.78
CA GLN A 181 0.35 -22.57 -0.48
C GLN A 181 0.91 -21.17 -0.80
N LEU A 182 0.33 -20.46 -1.77
CA LEU A 182 0.73 -19.09 -2.07
C LEU A 182 0.25 -18.12 -0.99
N GLN A 183 -0.97 -18.31 -0.48
CA GLN A 183 -1.55 -17.47 0.57
C GLN A 183 -0.64 -17.42 1.80
N GLU A 184 -0.06 -18.56 2.20
CA GLU A 184 0.81 -18.68 3.38
C GLU A 184 2.09 -17.83 3.31
N GLN A 185 2.48 -17.32 2.13
CA GLN A 185 3.73 -16.58 1.98
C GLN A 185 3.66 -15.14 2.49
N SER A 186 2.57 -14.42 2.22
CA SER A 186 2.46 -13.00 2.54
C SER A 186 1.03 -12.47 2.40
N PHE A 187 0.78 -11.33 3.05
CA PHE A 187 -0.39 -10.51 2.79
C PHE A 187 -0.11 -9.60 1.59
N ILE A 188 -1.03 -9.56 0.63
CA ILE A 188 -0.87 -8.79 -0.60
C ILE A 188 -2.06 -7.86 -0.85
N THR A 189 -1.82 -6.74 -1.55
CA THR A 189 -2.88 -5.79 -1.95
C THR A 189 -3.72 -6.32 -3.12
N ASN A 190 -4.85 -5.68 -3.40
CA ASN A 190 -5.68 -5.97 -4.58
C ASN A 190 -4.88 -5.89 -5.90
N VAL A 191 -4.03 -4.87 -6.07
CA VAL A 191 -3.19 -4.72 -7.26
C VAL A 191 -2.09 -5.77 -7.31
N GLN A 192 -1.45 -6.10 -6.19
CA GLN A 192 -0.48 -7.19 -6.14
C GLN A 192 -1.14 -8.54 -6.45
N ALA A 193 -2.34 -8.81 -5.92
CA ALA A 193 -3.12 -10.02 -6.21
C ALA A 193 -3.46 -10.12 -7.71
N LEU A 194 -3.86 -9.01 -8.34
CA LEU A 194 -4.09 -8.94 -9.78
C LEU A 194 -2.81 -9.28 -10.57
N ASN A 195 -1.69 -8.67 -10.19
CA ASN A 195 -0.39 -8.95 -10.80
C ASN A 195 0.05 -10.41 -10.61
N CYS A 196 -0.24 -10.99 -9.44
CA CYS A 196 0.05 -12.39 -9.13
C CYS A 196 -0.81 -13.36 -9.93
N ALA A 197 -2.11 -13.13 -9.99
CA ALA A 197 -3.02 -13.93 -10.80
C ALA A 197 -2.60 -13.94 -12.28
N ALA A 198 -2.31 -12.76 -12.84
CA ALA A 198 -1.86 -12.67 -14.24
C ALA A 198 -0.54 -13.42 -14.47
N SER A 199 0.43 -13.28 -13.57
CA SER A 199 1.75 -13.90 -13.68
C SER A 199 1.68 -15.43 -13.54
N LEU A 200 0.85 -15.93 -12.62
CA LEU A 200 0.61 -17.36 -12.47
C LEU A 200 -0.13 -17.92 -13.69
N GLY A 201 -1.15 -17.23 -14.20
CA GLY A 201 -1.88 -17.63 -15.40
C GLY A 201 -0.95 -17.77 -16.61
N LEU A 202 -0.01 -16.83 -16.79
CA LEU A 202 0.99 -16.91 -17.86
C LEU A 202 1.95 -18.08 -17.67
N LYS A 203 2.36 -18.36 -16.41
CA LYS A 203 3.20 -19.53 -16.08
C LYS A 203 2.49 -20.84 -16.42
N LEU A 204 1.20 -20.95 -16.11
CA LEU A 204 0.38 -22.12 -16.42
C LEU A 204 0.18 -22.32 -17.92
N GLN A 205 -0.07 -21.26 -18.67
CA GLN A 205 -0.18 -21.32 -20.13
C GLN A 205 1.11 -21.78 -20.81
N ARG A 206 2.26 -21.26 -20.35
CA ARG A 206 3.59 -21.71 -20.82
C ARG A 206 3.85 -23.19 -20.50
N ALA A 207 3.17 -23.73 -19.49
CA ALA A 207 3.24 -25.13 -19.10
C ALA A 207 2.11 -25.98 -19.72
N ASN A 208 1.50 -25.52 -20.83
CA ASN A 208 0.45 -26.21 -21.60
C ASN A 208 -0.91 -26.36 -20.90
N VAL A 209 -1.22 -25.53 -19.91
CA VAL A 209 -2.60 -25.41 -19.39
C VAL A 209 -3.33 -24.33 -20.19
N SER A 210 -4.11 -24.73 -21.19
CA SER A 210 -4.77 -23.82 -22.14
C SER A 210 -6.15 -23.35 -21.68
N LYS A 211 -6.87 -24.15 -20.88
CA LYS A 211 -8.17 -23.77 -20.33
C LYS A 211 -8.01 -22.78 -19.19
N ASN A 212 -8.95 -21.82 -19.10
CA ASN A 212 -9.03 -20.89 -17.98
C ASN A 212 -9.45 -21.64 -16.70
N VAL A 213 -8.45 -22.10 -15.94
CA VAL A 213 -8.69 -22.82 -14.68
C VAL A 213 -9.20 -21.91 -13.57
N TYR A 214 -8.99 -20.58 -13.66
CA TYR A 214 -9.52 -19.64 -12.68
C TYR A 214 -11.04 -19.54 -12.77
N SER A 215 -11.59 -19.41 -13.97
CA SER A 215 -13.04 -19.43 -14.16
C SER A 215 -13.66 -20.79 -13.85
N LEU A 216 -12.94 -21.87 -14.16
CA LEU A 216 -13.41 -23.24 -13.93
C LEU A 216 -13.52 -23.57 -12.44
N CYS A 217 -12.50 -23.21 -11.67
CA CYS A 217 -12.38 -23.55 -10.26
C CYS A 217 -12.78 -22.40 -9.34
N HIS A 218 -13.43 -21.37 -9.88
CA HIS A 218 -13.89 -20.19 -9.14
C HIS A 218 -12.79 -19.50 -8.31
N ILE A 219 -11.58 -19.42 -8.86
CA ILE A 219 -10.45 -18.74 -8.22
C ILE A 219 -10.62 -17.23 -8.37
N ASN A 220 -10.61 -16.54 -7.24
CA ASN A 220 -10.76 -15.09 -7.12
C ASN A 220 -9.46 -14.45 -6.63
N LEU A 221 -9.37 -13.12 -6.73
CA LEU A 221 -8.19 -12.39 -6.24
C LEU A 221 -7.93 -12.62 -4.74
N LYS A 222 -9.00 -12.77 -3.95
CA LYS A 222 -8.90 -13.05 -2.51
C LYS A 222 -8.18 -14.36 -2.20
N ASP A 223 -8.17 -15.30 -3.13
CA ASP A 223 -7.54 -16.59 -2.92
C ASP A 223 -6.01 -16.50 -3.00
N PHE A 224 -5.43 -15.35 -3.38
CA PHE A 224 -3.98 -15.13 -3.35
C PHE A 224 -3.45 -14.52 -2.03
N SER A 225 -4.32 -14.26 -1.04
CA SER A 225 -3.93 -13.74 0.29
C SER A 225 -4.58 -14.53 1.41
N LEU A 226 -3.94 -14.64 2.59
CA LEU A 226 -4.51 -15.29 3.78
C LEU A 226 -5.82 -14.62 4.23
N GLN A 227 -6.89 -15.43 4.39
CA GLN A 227 -8.26 -14.96 4.67
C GLN A 227 -8.73 -15.13 6.12
N GLU A 228 -7.95 -15.73 7.03
CA GLU A 228 -8.49 -16.14 8.35
C GLU A 228 -8.89 -14.95 9.26
N TYR A 229 -8.43 -13.72 8.96
CA TYR A 229 -8.90 -12.49 9.63
C TYR A 229 -9.24 -11.35 8.66
N GLY A 230 -9.56 -11.68 7.42
CA GLY A 230 -10.24 -10.80 6.47
C GLY A 230 -9.39 -9.70 5.85
N CYS A 231 -9.71 -9.42 4.58
CA CYS A 231 -9.33 -8.25 3.79
C CYS A 231 -8.05 -8.42 2.96
N LEU A 232 -8.24 -8.43 1.64
CA LEU A 232 -7.21 -7.89 0.77
C LEU A 232 -7.07 -6.42 1.12
N LEU A 233 -5.84 -5.95 1.28
CA LEU A 233 -5.60 -4.51 1.42
C LEU A 233 -6.05 -3.88 0.10
N PRO A 234 -6.96 -2.90 0.09
CA PRO A 234 -7.21 -2.20 -1.15
C PRO A 234 -5.90 -1.52 -1.57
N SER A 235 -5.78 -1.26 -2.87
CA SER A 235 -4.53 -0.81 -3.48
C SER A 235 -4.10 0.59 -3.07
N LEU A 236 -4.62 1.14 -1.97
CA LEU A 236 -4.27 2.44 -1.44
C LEU A 236 -3.81 2.28 0.02
N PRO A 237 -2.65 2.83 0.40
CA PRO A 237 -2.23 2.88 1.80
C PRO A 237 -3.10 3.85 2.61
N SER A 238 -3.93 4.65 1.92
CA SER A 238 -5.05 5.44 2.43
C SER A 238 -6.05 4.64 3.25
N ASP A 239 -6.15 3.33 3.01
CA ASP A 239 -7.19 2.49 3.58
C ASP A 239 -6.85 1.95 4.97
N ALA A 240 -5.62 2.16 5.46
CA ALA A 240 -5.34 2.01 6.89
C ALA A 240 -6.00 3.17 7.66
N THR A 241 -7.17 3.03 8.26
CA THR A 241 -7.69 4.10 9.12
C THR A 241 -7.04 4.07 10.49
N PHE A 242 -6.93 5.21 11.14
CA PHE A 242 -6.56 5.26 12.54
C PHE A 242 -7.75 5.81 13.29
N ASP A 243 -8.34 4.99 14.13
CA ASP A 243 -9.38 5.38 15.07
C ASP A 243 -8.83 5.37 16.49
N THR A 244 -9.24 6.35 17.28
CA THR A 244 -8.80 6.51 18.67
C THR A 244 -9.29 5.39 19.58
N THR A 245 -10.39 4.71 19.22
CA THR A 245 -10.97 3.60 19.99
C THR A 245 -10.49 2.22 19.50
N SER A 246 -10.37 2.01 18.20
CA SER A 246 -10.00 0.70 17.61
C SER A 246 -8.53 0.55 17.23
N GLY A 247 -7.76 1.64 17.25
CA GLY A 247 -6.36 1.61 16.84
C GLY A 247 -6.15 1.82 15.34
N VAL A 248 -5.11 1.21 14.78
CA VAL A 248 -4.95 1.14 13.31
C VAL A 248 -5.96 0.11 12.81
N SER A 249 -6.94 0.56 12.05
CA SER A 249 -7.95 -0.25 11.37
C SER A 249 -7.69 -0.21 9.87
N PHE A 250 -8.34 -1.09 9.10
CA PHE A 250 -8.25 -1.09 7.65
C PHE A 250 -9.67 -1.03 7.09
N ILE A 251 -9.90 -0.14 6.12
CA ILE A 251 -11.13 -0.12 5.33
C ILE A 251 -11.04 -1.31 4.40
N CYS A 252 -11.78 -2.34 4.74
CA CYS A 252 -11.93 -3.53 3.94
C CYS A 252 -12.95 -3.28 2.83
N ASP A 253 -12.50 -3.22 1.58
CA ASP A 253 -13.40 -3.46 0.45
C ASP A 253 -13.41 -4.96 0.14
N LEU A 254 -14.33 -5.65 0.82
CA LEU A 254 -14.58 -7.08 0.63
C LEU A 254 -15.63 -7.35 -0.46
N ASN A 255 -16.01 -6.35 -1.25
CA ASN A 255 -17.34 -6.41 -1.83
C ASN A 255 -17.50 -7.16 -3.15
N ASP A 256 -16.46 -7.75 -3.74
CA ASP A 256 -16.66 -8.58 -4.92
C ASP A 256 -15.77 -9.83 -4.91
N ASN A 257 -16.37 -10.99 -5.19
CA ASN A 257 -15.65 -12.17 -5.68
C ASN A 257 -15.08 -11.85 -7.08
N VAL A 258 -14.10 -10.95 -7.13
CA VAL A 258 -13.47 -10.52 -8.38
C VAL A 258 -12.70 -11.70 -8.92
N ALA A 259 -13.20 -12.24 -10.03
CA ALA A 259 -12.59 -13.36 -10.72
C ALA A 259 -11.13 -13.03 -11.05
N ALA A 260 -10.23 -13.96 -10.74
CA ALA A 260 -8.81 -13.80 -11.05
C ALA A 260 -8.65 -13.70 -12.58
N PRO A 261 -7.90 -12.70 -13.09
CA PRO A 261 -7.74 -12.52 -14.53
C PRO A 261 -6.92 -13.67 -15.13
N TRP A 262 -7.48 -14.31 -16.16
CA TRP A 262 -6.75 -15.27 -17.00
C TRP A 262 -6.17 -14.55 -18.22
N PRO A 263 -4.86 -14.59 -18.46
CA PRO A 263 -4.25 -13.81 -19.54
C PRO A 263 -4.69 -14.34 -20.91
N THR A 264 -5.40 -13.56 -21.72
CA THR A 264 -5.87 -14.01 -23.07
C THR A 264 -4.81 -13.81 -24.18
N SER A 265 -3.66 -13.25 -23.84
CA SER A 265 -2.45 -13.08 -24.66
C SER A 265 -1.29 -12.77 -23.71
N PRO A 266 -0.01 -12.80 -24.14
CA PRO A 266 1.08 -12.33 -23.30
C PRO A 266 0.92 -10.82 -23.10
N LEU A 267 0.08 -10.42 -22.14
CA LEU A 267 0.14 -9.11 -21.56
C LEU A 267 1.58 -8.96 -21.10
N ARG A 268 2.30 -8.00 -21.70
CA ARG A 268 3.46 -7.43 -21.03
C ARG A 268 3.04 -7.16 -19.59
N PRO A 269 3.87 -7.51 -18.59
CA PRO A 269 3.57 -7.21 -17.20
C PRO A 269 3.07 -5.78 -17.16
N ALA A 270 1.87 -5.59 -16.62
CA ALA A 270 1.24 -4.29 -16.60
C ALA A 270 2.17 -3.37 -15.80
N SER A 271 3.09 -2.68 -16.49
CA SER A 271 3.59 -1.43 -15.99
C SER A 271 2.32 -0.61 -15.85
N SER A 272 1.96 -0.25 -14.62
CA SER A 272 0.77 0.50 -14.23
C SER A 272 0.56 1.82 -15.03
N CYS A 273 1.48 2.17 -15.93
CA CYS A 273 1.70 3.50 -16.45
C CYS A 273 1.66 3.61 -17.98
N HIS A 274 1.06 2.66 -18.71
CA HIS A 274 0.92 2.80 -20.17
C HIS A 274 -0.50 3.13 -20.64
N ASN A 275 -0.57 4.27 -21.35
CA ASN A 275 -1.65 4.87 -22.14
C ASN A 275 -2.96 5.21 -21.40
N LYS A 276 -3.15 6.52 -21.20
CA LYS A 276 -4.35 7.25 -20.73
C LYS A 276 -5.68 6.91 -21.45
N THR A 277 -5.73 5.88 -22.29
CA THR A 277 -6.89 5.49 -23.10
C THR A 277 -7.70 4.33 -22.51
N THR A 278 -7.14 3.50 -21.64
CA THR A 278 -7.94 2.54 -20.87
C THR A 278 -8.26 3.16 -19.52
N LYS A 279 -9.48 3.68 -19.38
CA LYS A 279 -10.05 3.97 -18.06
C LYS A 279 -9.77 2.75 -17.19
N LEU A 280 -9.01 2.93 -16.10
CA LEU A 280 -9.08 1.98 -14.99
C LEU A 280 -10.56 1.70 -14.75
N PRO A 281 -10.97 0.43 -14.54
CA PRO A 281 -12.36 0.13 -14.24
C PRO A 281 -12.82 1.08 -13.14
N SER A 282 -13.88 1.84 -13.42
CA SER A 282 -14.45 2.79 -12.47
C SER A 282 -14.72 2.06 -11.17
N LEU A 283 -14.42 2.70 -10.04
CA LEU A 283 -14.74 2.19 -8.70
C LEU A 283 -16.12 1.53 -8.72
N PRO A 284 -16.28 0.34 -8.12
CA PRO A 284 -17.61 -0.12 -7.75
C PRO A 284 -18.22 1.01 -6.92
N LYS A 285 -19.41 1.47 -7.32
CA LYS A 285 -20.22 2.29 -6.43
C LYS A 285 -20.35 1.48 -5.16
N ALA A 286 -19.89 2.01 -4.03
CA ALA A 286 -20.21 1.47 -2.73
C ALA A 286 -21.74 1.41 -2.62
N THR A 287 -22.33 0.25 -2.93
CA THR A 287 -23.67 -0.08 -2.50
C THR A 287 -23.52 -0.34 -1.02
N SER A 288 -23.68 0.71 -0.23
CA SER A 288 -24.07 0.59 1.16
C SER A 288 -25.38 -0.20 1.19
N SER A 289 -25.33 -1.51 1.33
CA SER A 289 -26.44 -2.29 1.85
C SER A 289 -26.52 -2.07 3.37
N GLN A 290 -26.62 -0.80 3.76
CA GLN A 290 -27.31 -0.49 4.99
C GLN A 290 -28.76 -0.34 4.60
N ASN A 291 -29.60 -1.25 5.08
CA ASN A 291 -30.97 -0.90 5.40
C ASN A 291 -30.87 0.35 6.29
N GLY A 292 -31.05 1.51 5.67
CA GLY A 292 -31.25 2.77 6.39
C GLY A 292 -32.55 2.60 7.17
N LEU A 293 -32.42 2.25 8.45
CA LEU A 293 -33.49 2.50 9.38
C LEU A 293 -33.54 4.02 9.52
N ASP A 294 -34.60 4.62 8.97
CA ASP A 294 -34.85 6.06 8.95
C ASP A 294 -34.52 6.71 10.29
N ASN A 295 -33.46 7.53 10.28
CA ASN A 295 -32.99 8.29 11.44
C ASN A 295 -34.00 9.39 11.85
N GLU A 296 -35.04 9.64 11.05
CA GLU A 296 -36.16 10.51 11.43
C GLU A 296 -37.00 9.92 12.56
N ASN A 297 -37.20 8.60 12.61
CA ASN A 297 -38.03 7.98 13.65
C ASN A 297 -37.34 7.99 15.03
N LEU A 298 -36.00 7.88 15.08
CA LEU A 298 -35.26 7.90 16.34
C LEU A 298 -35.27 9.29 16.99
N MET A 299 -35.17 10.35 16.19
CA MET A 299 -35.28 11.75 16.64
C MET A 299 -36.69 12.06 17.16
N VAL A 300 -37.73 11.58 16.48
CA VAL A 300 -39.12 11.74 16.95
C VAL A 300 -39.35 10.99 18.26
N PHE A 301 -38.85 9.76 18.41
CA PHE A 301 -38.97 9.01 19.68
C PHE A 301 -38.24 9.69 20.86
N LEU A 302 -37.08 10.30 20.61
CA LEU A 302 -36.33 11.04 21.64
C LEU A 302 -37.03 12.36 22.03
N LEU A 303 -37.68 13.03 21.08
CA LEU A 303 -38.47 14.25 21.34
C LEU A 303 -39.78 13.95 22.09
N TRP A 304 -40.42 12.81 21.79
CA TRP A 304 -41.63 12.38 22.50
C TRP A 304 -41.34 11.88 23.91
N SER A 305 -40.27 11.12 24.11
CA SER A 305 -39.87 10.64 25.45
C SER A 305 -39.43 11.79 26.37
N SER A 306 -38.69 12.77 25.85
CA SER A 306 -38.33 13.97 26.62
C SER A 306 -39.54 14.84 26.98
N SER A 307 -40.53 14.97 26.08
CA SER A 307 -41.77 15.72 26.35
C SER A 307 -42.64 15.06 27.42
N LEU A 308 -42.71 13.72 27.44
CA LEU A 308 -43.45 12.96 28.47
C LEU A 308 -42.76 13.02 29.85
N VAL A 309 -41.42 13.05 29.89
CA VAL A 309 -40.68 13.23 31.15
C VAL A 309 -40.86 14.64 31.71
N VAL A 310 -40.88 15.66 30.85
CA VAL A 310 -41.13 17.05 31.28
C VAL A 310 -42.58 17.24 31.77
N LEU A 311 -43.56 16.58 31.14
CA LEU A 311 -44.95 16.63 31.61
C LEU A 311 -45.14 15.97 32.98
N ASN A 312 -44.47 14.84 33.24
CA ASN A 312 -44.49 14.16 34.55
C ASN A 312 -43.73 14.89 35.66
N LEU A 313 -42.94 15.92 35.32
CA LEU A 313 -42.25 16.78 36.29
C LEU A 313 -43.01 18.09 36.56
N LEU A 314 -44.07 18.37 35.80
CA LEU A 314 -44.88 19.60 35.89
C LEU A 314 -46.29 19.36 36.44
N PHE A 315 -46.64 18.12 36.82
CA PHE A 315 -47.87 17.74 37.52
C PHE A 315 -47.56 16.96 38.80
#